data_AF-A0A8H4UE58-F1
#
_entry.id   AF-A0A8H4UE58-F1
#
_cell.length_a   1.000
_cell.length_b   1.000
_cell.length_c   1.000
_cell.angle_alpha   90.00
_cell.angle_beta   90.00
_cell.angle_gamma   90.00
#
_symmetry.space_group_name_H-M   'P 1'
#
loop_
_entity.id
_entity.type
_entity.pdbx_description
1 polymer ?
#
loop_
_entity_poly.entity_id
_entity_poly.type
_entity_poly.pdbx_seq_one_letter_code
_entity_poly.pdbx_strand_id
1 'polypeptide(L)'
;MSFATGEDVMNSIEKVIRKLWSSLLRIDLGTEPFTRMPYQEAMGRFGSDKPDTRLGMEIVRLDYMLPVDLVQKITPLTDPIVEAFKLESEENDPAKTLELVTRFLDSPAGAEFNKNPDGGPGIFVYDAKKPLRGLMPFGFEAAEQVEELLEPDHGDLIVLQARKN
;
A
#
# COMPACT_ATOMS: atom_id res chain seq x y z
N MET A 1 -15.07 26.95 -21.92
CA MET A 1 -14.28 26.60 -23.12
C MET A 1 -15.20 25.77 -23.99
N SER A 2 -15.61 26.27 -25.15
CA SER A 2 -16.50 25.52 -26.06
C SER A 2 -15.66 24.77 -27.08
N PHE A 3 -16.08 23.57 -27.49
CA PHE A 3 -15.38 22.71 -28.45
C PHE A 3 -13.99 22.22 -28.01
N ALA A 4 -13.78 22.05 -26.70
CA ALA A 4 -12.53 21.59 -26.10
C ALA A 4 -12.56 20.08 -25.78
N THR A 5 -11.40 19.44 -25.85
CA THR A 5 -11.18 18.07 -25.37
C THR A 5 -10.81 18.05 -23.89
N GLY A 6 -10.76 16.86 -23.27
CA GLY A 6 -10.28 16.71 -21.89
C GLY A 6 -8.84 17.19 -21.72
N GLU A 7 -8.00 16.97 -22.74
CA GLU A 7 -6.61 17.42 -22.79
C GLU A 7 -6.48 18.94 -22.68
N ASP A 8 -7.30 19.66 -23.45
CA ASP A 8 -7.30 21.13 -23.48
C ASP A 8 -7.67 21.73 -22.13
N VAL A 9 -8.63 21.11 -21.45
CA VAL A 9 -9.06 21.50 -20.11
C VAL A 9 -7.96 21.25 -19.09
N MET A 10 -7.38 20.05 -19.06
CA MET A 10 -6.29 19.69 -18.13
C MET A 10 -5.10 20.64 -18.29
N ASN A 11 -4.63 20.85 -19.53
CA ASN A 11 -3.50 21.74 -19.80
C ASN A 11 -3.76 23.19 -19.39
N SER A 12 -5.00 23.66 -19.51
CA SER A 12 -5.39 24.99 -19.06
C SER A 12 -5.36 25.11 -17.53
N ILE A 13 -5.86 24.08 -16.83
CA ILE A 13 -5.85 24.04 -15.36
C ILE A 13 -4.42 23.91 -14.81
N GLU A 14 -3.58 23.06 -15.39
CA GLU A 14 -2.18 22.92 -14.98
C GLU A 14 -1.42 24.25 -15.06
N LYS A 15 -1.63 25.04 -16.12
CA LYS A 15 -1.03 26.38 -16.25
C LYS A 15 -1.45 27.31 -15.11
N VAL A 16 -2.71 27.25 -14.69
CA VAL A 16 -3.21 28.02 -13.55
C VAL A 16 -2.52 27.56 -12.26
N ILE A 17 -2.44 26.24 -12.03
CA ILE A 17 -1.78 25.67 -10.84
C ILE A 17 -0.31 26.10 -10.78
N ARG A 18 0.45 25.96 -11.87
CA ARG A 18 1.87 26.39 -11.94
C ARG A 18 2.04 27.87 -11.62
N LYS A 19 1.15 28.73 -12.16
CA LYS A 19 1.19 30.17 -11.88
C LYS A 19 0.87 30.47 -10.42
N LEU A 20 -0.08 29.77 -9.81
CA LEU A 20 -0.41 29.95 -8.40
C LEU A 20 0.75 29.53 -7.49
N TRP A 21 1.34 28.35 -7.72
CA TRP A 21 2.49 27.87 -6.95
C TRP A 21 3.71 28.80 -7.06
N SER A 22 4.06 29.22 -8.28
CA SER A 22 5.20 30.13 -8.48
C SER A 22 4.97 31.53 -7.92
N SER A 23 3.76 32.08 -8.03
CA SER A 23 3.48 33.45 -7.56
C SER A 23 3.26 33.55 -6.05
N LEU A 24 2.57 32.58 -5.46
CA LEU A 24 2.20 32.60 -4.04
C LEU A 24 3.20 31.87 -3.14
N LEU A 25 3.69 30.71 -3.59
CA LEU A 25 4.56 29.84 -2.79
C LEU A 25 6.04 29.91 -3.21
N ARG A 26 6.36 30.58 -4.32
CA ARG A 26 7.72 30.65 -4.89
C ARG A 26 8.31 29.27 -5.21
N ILE A 27 7.46 28.29 -5.49
CA ILE A 27 7.84 26.93 -5.89
C ILE A 27 7.67 26.80 -7.41
N ASP A 28 8.72 26.33 -8.09
CA ASP A 28 8.66 25.97 -9.49
C ASP A 28 8.24 24.50 -9.65
N LEU A 29 7.12 24.26 -10.32
CA LEU A 29 6.61 22.93 -10.62
C LEU A 29 7.10 22.40 -11.98
N GLY A 30 8.02 23.11 -12.63
CA GLY A 30 8.58 22.78 -13.94
C GLY A 30 7.61 23.02 -15.09
N THR A 31 7.99 22.54 -16.28
CA THR A 31 7.21 22.67 -17.53
C THR A 31 6.58 21.37 -18.01
N GLU A 32 7.05 20.23 -17.52
CA GLU A 32 6.54 18.91 -17.90
C GLU A 32 5.11 18.71 -17.41
N PRO A 33 4.22 18.09 -18.20
CA PRO A 33 2.86 17.78 -17.78
C PRO A 33 2.82 17.06 -16.45
N PHE A 34 1.82 17.33 -15.62
CA PHE A 34 1.65 16.58 -14.39
C PHE A 34 1.41 15.10 -14.69
N THR A 35 1.95 14.23 -13.84
CA THR A 35 1.79 12.78 -13.97
C THR A 35 0.31 12.43 -14.03
N ARG A 36 -0.05 11.63 -15.04
CA ARG A 36 -1.42 11.15 -15.24
C ARG A 36 -1.47 9.67 -14.96
N MET A 37 -2.47 9.27 -14.20
CA MET A 37 -2.68 7.89 -13.78
C MET A 37 -4.12 7.50 -14.10
N PRO A 38 -4.35 6.42 -14.86
CA PRO A 38 -5.68 5.86 -15.03
C PRO A 38 -6.28 5.47 -13.68
N TYR A 39 -7.60 5.62 -13.53
CA TYR A 39 -8.30 5.26 -12.28
C TYR A 39 -8.01 3.83 -11.81
N GLN A 40 -8.00 2.86 -12.73
CA GLN A 40 -7.73 1.46 -12.41
C GLN A 40 -6.30 1.25 -11.90
N GLU A 41 -5.34 2.01 -12.42
CA GLU A 41 -3.96 1.98 -11.93
C GLU A 41 -3.86 2.61 -10.54
N ALA A 42 -4.53 3.74 -10.29
CA ALA A 42 -4.55 4.39 -8.99
C ALA A 42 -5.19 3.51 -7.90
N MET A 43 -6.34 2.92 -8.20
CA MET A 43 -7.01 1.99 -7.30
C MET A 43 -6.21 0.70 -7.09
N GLY A 44 -5.60 0.16 -8.15
CA GLY A 44 -4.81 -1.06 -8.07
C GLY A 44 -3.51 -0.91 -7.30
N ARG A 45 -2.79 0.21 -7.49
CA ARG A 45 -1.49 0.47 -6.84
C ARG A 45 -1.60 1.15 -5.48
N PHE A 46 -2.66 1.93 -5.22
CA PHE A 46 -2.73 2.75 -4.00
C PHE A 46 -4.05 2.62 -3.24
N GLY A 47 -5.05 1.91 -3.79
CA GLY A 47 -6.37 1.79 -3.16
C GLY A 47 -7.13 3.11 -3.05
N SER A 48 -6.71 4.14 -3.80
CA SER A 48 -7.30 5.48 -3.74
C SER A 48 -7.35 6.11 -5.12
N ASP A 49 -8.45 6.80 -5.40
CA ASP A 49 -8.63 7.65 -6.58
C ASP A 49 -7.87 8.98 -6.49
N LYS A 50 -7.33 9.29 -5.31
CA LYS A 50 -6.49 10.46 -5.01
C LYS A 50 -5.23 10.03 -4.24
N PRO A 51 -4.35 9.22 -4.87
CA PRO A 51 -3.21 8.64 -4.19
C PRO A 51 -2.22 9.72 -3.75
N ASP A 52 -1.69 9.59 -2.54
CA ASP A 52 -0.54 10.37 -2.09
C ASP A 52 0.74 9.66 -2.52
N THR A 53 1.28 10.03 -3.69
CA THR A 53 2.43 9.38 -4.31
C THR A 53 3.75 9.61 -3.56
N ARG A 54 3.73 10.36 -2.46
CA ARG A 54 4.92 10.62 -1.64
C ARG A 54 5.22 9.50 -0.65
N LEU A 55 4.25 8.64 -0.36
CA LEU A 55 4.34 7.65 0.72
C LEU A 55 4.94 6.30 0.27
N GLY A 56 5.04 6.01 -1.03
CA GLY A 56 5.68 4.78 -1.54
C GLY A 56 4.99 3.45 -1.19
N MET A 57 3.88 3.46 -0.46
CA MET A 57 3.13 2.27 0.01
C MET A 57 2.27 1.66 -1.10
N GLU A 58 2.91 1.18 -2.17
CA GLU A 58 2.20 0.53 -3.26
C GLU A 58 1.64 -0.84 -2.86
N ILE A 59 0.45 -1.14 -3.38
CA ILE A 59 -0.24 -2.41 -3.20
C ILE A 59 0.22 -3.38 -4.29
N VAL A 60 0.62 -4.58 -3.86
CA VAL A 60 1.10 -5.64 -4.74
C VAL A 60 0.30 -6.93 -4.52
N ARG A 61 0.11 -7.69 -5.60
CA ARG A 61 -0.54 -9.00 -5.58
C ARG A 61 0.45 -10.07 -5.16
N LEU A 62 0.10 -10.89 -4.16
CA LEU A 62 0.93 -11.98 -3.63
C LEU A 62 0.24 -13.36 -3.65
N ASP A 63 -1.05 -13.44 -3.99
CA ASP A 63 -1.84 -14.70 -3.96
C ASP A 63 -1.17 -15.88 -4.66
N TYR A 64 -0.46 -15.65 -5.76
CA TYR A 64 0.16 -16.70 -6.56
C TYR A 64 1.42 -17.32 -5.94
N MET A 65 2.02 -16.67 -4.93
CA MET A 65 3.24 -17.14 -4.27
C MET A 65 3.03 -17.58 -2.81
N LEU A 66 1.94 -17.16 -2.17
CA LEU A 66 1.72 -17.47 -0.75
C LEU A 66 1.32 -18.93 -0.53
N PRO A 67 1.81 -19.59 0.54
CA PRO A 67 1.36 -20.92 0.90
C PRO A 67 -0.14 -20.97 1.20
N VAL A 68 -0.82 -22.01 0.74
CA VAL A 68 -2.27 -22.21 0.96
C VAL A 68 -2.64 -22.16 2.44
N ASP A 69 -1.80 -22.73 3.31
CA ASP A 69 -2.04 -22.76 4.77
C ASP A 69 -1.93 -21.37 5.42
N LEU A 70 -1.17 -20.44 4.83
CA LEU A 70 -1.16 -19.03 5.26
C LEU A 70 -2.45 -18.34 4.81
N VAL A 71 -2.83 -18.50 3.53
CA VAL A 71 -4.05 -17.89 2.97
C VAL A 71 -5.30 -18.32 3.75
N GLN A 72 -5.42 -19.62 4.08
CA GLN A 72 -6.56 -20.14 4.85
C GLN A 72 -6.64 -19.61 6.30
N LYS A 73 -5.54 -19.09 6.87
CA LYS A 73 -5.53 -18.49 8.21
C LYS A 73 -5.99 -17.03 8.20
N ILE A 74 -5.83 -16.33 7.09
CA ILE A 74 -6.22 -14.92 6.97
C ILE A 74 -7.63 -14.74 6.42
N THR A 75 -8.15 -15.69 5.62
CA THR A 75 -9.45 -15.56 4.97
C THR A 75 -10.24 -16.87 4.88
N PRO A 76 -11.59 -16.83 5.00
CA PRO A 76 -12.45 -17.98 4.72
C PRO A 76 -12.74 -18.18 3.22
N LEU A 77 -12.29 -17.27 2.35
CA LEU A 77 -12.60 -17.32 0.92
C LEU A 77 -11.90 -18.49 0.21
N THR A 78 -12.58 -19.04 -0.80
CA THR A 78 -11.97 -20.00 -1.74
C THR A 78 -11.42 -19.23 -2.93
N ASP A 79 -10.16 -19.51 -3.31
CA ASP A 79 -9.45 -18.83 -4.40
C ASP A 79 -9.46 -17.28 -4.29
N PRO A 80 -8.98 -16.72 -3.15
CA PRO A 80 -8.96 -15.28 -2.95
C PRO A 80 -7.84 -14.60 -3.72
N ILE A 81 -8.07 -13.33 -4.04
CA ILE A 81 -6.97 -12.39 -4.30
C ILE A 81 -6.37 -11.99 -2.95
N VAL A 82 -5.05 -12.05 -2.83
CA VAL A 82 -4.31 -11.59 -1.65
C VAL A 82 -3.35 -10.50 -2.10
N GLU A 83 -3.54 -9.33 -1.53
CA GLU A 83 -2.77 -8.12 -1.80
C GLU A 83 -2.00 -7.72 -0.54
N ALA A 84 -0.87 -7.03 -0.73
CA ALA A 84 -0.02 -6.59 0.34
C ALA A 84 0.48 -5.17 0.10
N PHE A 85 0.75 -4.45 1.18
CA PHE A 85 1.57 -3.25 1.13
C PHE A 85 2.55 -3.25 2.31
N LYS A 86 3.65 -2.52 2.14
CA LYS A 86 4.63 -2.26 3.18
C LYS A 86 4.41 -0.87 3.76
N LEU A 87 4.51 -0.76 5.09
CA LEU A 87 4.59 0.50 5.81
C LEU A 87 5.95 0.60 6.51
N GLU A 88 6.70 1.64 6.16
CA GLU A 88 8.02 1.91 6.72
C GLU A 88 7.92 2.34 8.18
N SER A 89 8.83 1.83 9.02
CA SER A 89 8.93 2.20 10.42
C SER A 89 9.99 3.28 10.65
N GLU A 90 9.62 4.38 11.30
CA GLU A 90 10.58 5.46 11.63
C GLU A 90 11.55 5.06 12.75
N GLU A 91 11.15 4.12 13.63
CA GLU A 91 11.87 3.84 14.86
C GLU A 91 12.81 2.62 14.79
N ASN A 92 12.82 1.90 13.65
CA ASN A 92 13.61 0.68 13.44
C ASN A 92 13.46 -0.32 14.61
N ASP A 93 12.23 -0.43 15.13
CA ASP A 93 11.90 -1.23 16.32
C ASP A 93 10.65 -2.08 16.05
N PRO A 94 10.81 -3.38 15.77
CA PRO A 94 9.70 -4.29 15.52
C PRO A 94 8.68 -4.37 16.65
N ALA A 95 9.10 -4.21 17.91
CA ALA A 95 8.19 -4.32 19.05
C ALA A 95 7.23 -3.12 19.09
N LYS A 96 7.73 -1.92 18.79
CA LYS A 96 6.91 -0.71 18.73
C LYS A 96 5.99 -0.70 17.51
N THR A 97 6.47 -1.16 16.35
CA THR A 97 5.60 -1.34 15.17
C THR A 97 4.45 -2.29 15.49
N LEU A 98 4.74 -3.42 16.16
CA LEU A 98 3.71 -4.37 16.56
C LEU A 98 2.74 -3.76 17.58
N GLU A 99 3.23 -3.02 18.57
CA GLU A 99 2.38 -2.31 19.54
C GLU A 99 1.46 -1.31 18.84
N LEU A 100 2.00 -0.51 17.91
CA LEU A 100 1.25 0.50 17.17
C LEU A 100 0.11 -0.13 16.37
N VAL A 101 0.40 -1.17 15.57
CA VAL A 101 -0.63 -1.81 14.74
C VAL A 101 -1.66 -2.55 15.59
N THR A 102 -1.24 -3.19 16.69
CA THR A 102 -2.16 -3.86 17.61
C THR A 102 -3.11 -2.84 18.25
N ARG A 103 -2.57 -1.73 18.77
CA ARG A 103 -3.36 -0.64 19.35
C ARG A 103 -4.33 -0.04 18.34
N PHE A 104 -3.91 0.09 17.07
CA PHE A 104 -4.79 0.56 16.00
C PHE A 104 -5.93 -0.42 15.73
N LEU A 105 -5.64 -1.71 15.57
CA LEU A 105 -6.64 -2.74 15.29
C LEU A 105 -7.65 -2.90 16.45
N ASP A 106 -7.20 -2.72 17.69
CA ASP A 106 -8.06 -2.76 18.88
C ASP A 106 -8.91 -1.48 19.05
N SER A 107 -8.60 -0.41 18.31
CA SER A 107 -9.35 0.84 18.37
C SER A 107 -10.70 0.75 17.63
N PRO A 108 -11.65 1.69 17.89
CA PRO A 108 -12.90 1.75 17.12
C PRO A 108 -12.69 1.90 15.61
N ALA A 109 -11.61 2.54 15.17
CA ALA A 109 -11.25 2.65 13.76
C ALA A 109 -10.73 1.32 13.19
N GLY A 110 -10.05 0.53 14.01
CA GLY A 110 -9.54 -0.80 13.66
C GLY A 110 -10.63 -1.87 13.55
N ALA A 111 -11.73 -1.68 14.27
CA ALA A 111 -12.80 -2.68 14.41
C ALA A 111 -13.45 -3.10 13.08
N GLU A 112 -13.48 -2.20 12.08
CA GLU A 112 -14.02 -2.52 10.75
C GLU A 112 -13.15 -3.56 10.03
N PHE A 113 -11.82 -3.43 10.11
CA PHE A 113 -10.88 -4.35 9.47
C PHE A 113 -10.91 -5.73 10.13
N ASN A 114 -11.00 -5.79 11.46
CA ASN A 114 -11.10 -7.05 12.20
C ASN A 114 -12.41 -7.81 11.93
N LYS A 115 -13.48 -7.10 11.54
CA LYS A 115 -14.80 -7.66 11.25
C LYS A 115 -15.05 -7.84 9.76
N ASN A 116 -14.03 -7.69 8.93
CA ASN A 116 -14.15 -7.86 7.50
C ASN A 116 -14.63 -9.30 7.18
N PRO A 117 -15.77 -9.49 6.50
CA PRO A 117 -16.30 -10.81 6.19
C PRO A 117 -15.39 -11.63 5.26
N ASP A 118 -14.51 -10.96 4.52
CA ASP A 118 -13.54 -11.58 3.62
C ASP A 118 -12.23 -11.94 4.34
N GLY A 119 -12.14 -11.76 5.66
CA GLY A 119 -10.95 -12.03 6.46
C GLY A 119 -10.29 -10.76 6.98
N GLY A 120 -9.77 -10.83 8.21
CA GLY A 120 -9.02 -9.73 8.81
C GLY A 120 -7.62 -9.58 8.19
N PRO A 121 -6.93 -8.47 8.48
CA PRO A 121 -5.60 -8.23 7.93
C PRO A 121 -4.59 -9.22 8.52
N GLY A 122 -3.73 -9.78 7.65
CA GLY A 122 -2.54 -10.52 8.07
C GLY A 122 -1.42 -9.54 8.41
N ILE A 123 -0.99 -9.52 9.68
CA ILE A 123 0.00 -8.55 10.18
C ILE A 123 1.35 -9.24 10.38
N PHE A 124 2.38 -8.73 9.69
CA PHE A 124 3.74 -9.26 9.78
C PHE A 124 4.71 -8.11 9.98
N VAL A 125 5.50 -8.17 11.04
CA VAL A 125 6.56 -7.18 11.29
C VAL A 125 7.89 -7.80 10.90
N TYR A 126 8.61 -7.12 10.01
CA TYR A 126 9.90 -7.55 9.52
C TYR A 126 10.95 -7.35 10.61
N ASP A 127 11.54 -8.45 11.07
CA ASP A 127 12.43 -8.49 12.22
C ASP A 127 13.63 -9.37 11.90
N ALA A 128 14.73 -8.74 11.48
CA ALA A 128 15.99 -9.40 11.13
C ALA A 128 16.55 -10.37 12.20
N LYS A 129 16.08 -10.29 13.46
CA LYS A 129 16.51 -11.17 14.56
C LYS A 129 15.69 -12.47 14.63
N LYS A 130 14.56 -12.56 13.93
CA LYS A 130 13.67 -13.73 13.91
C LYS A 130 13.97 -14.64 12.72
N PRO A 131 13.62 -15.94 12.79
CA PRO A 131 13.71 -16.83 11.64
C PRO A 131 12.88 -16.31 10.47
N LEU A 132 13.43 -16.40 9.25
CA LEU A 132 12.87 -15.78 8.04
C LEU A 132 12.43 -14.32 8.25
N ARG A 133 13.15 -13.61 9.12
CA ARG A 133 12.88 -12.22 9.51
C ARG A 133 11.43 -11.94 9.93
N GLY A 134 10.75 -12.92 10.53
CA GLY A 134 9.33 -12.80 10.93
C GLY A 134 8.33 -13.26 9.87
N LEU A 135 8.77 -13.62 8.66
CA LEU A 135 7.95 -14.14 7.57
C LEU A 135 7.88 -15.67 7.54
N MET A 136 8.10 -16.34 8.67
CA MET A 136 8.06 -17.81 8.74
C MET A 136 6.79 -18.43 8.12
N PRO A 137 5.57 -17.86 8.29
CA PRO A 137 4.36 -18.38 7.64
C PRO A 137 4.33 -18.31 6.11
N PHE A 138 5.19 -17.48 5.49
CA PHE A 138 5.30 -17.38 4.03
C PHE A 138 6.09 -18.57 3.46
N GLY A 139 6.87 -19.28 4.28
CA GLY A 139 7.83 -20.27 3.78
C GLY A 139 9.04 -19.61 3.09
N PHE A 140 10.05 -20.40 2.75
CA PHE A 140 11.33 -19.88 2.25
C PHE A 140 11.18 -19.13 0.92
N GLU A 141 10.52 -19.74 -0.06
CA GLU A 141 10.41 -19.20 -1.42
C GLU A 141 9.57 -17.90 -1.46
N ALA A 142 8.40 -17.89 -0.83
CA ALA A 142 7.56 -16.70 -0.83
C ALA A 142 8.15 -15.58 0.04
N ALA A 143 8.85 -15.91 1.13
CA ALA A 143 9.55 -14.90 1.93
C ALA A 143 10.65 -14.20 1.12
N GLU A 144 11.46 -14.96 0.37
CA GLU A 144 12.50 -14.40 -0.50
C GLU A 144 11.90 -13.47 -1.58
N GLN A 145 10.85 -13.91 -2.27
CA GLN A 145 10.18 -13.09 -3.30
C GLN A 145 9.56 -11.81 -2.72
N VAL A 146 8.97 -11.90 -1.51
CA VAL A 146 8.43 -10.72 -0.82
C VAL A 146 9.52 -9.74 -0.40
N GLU A 147 10.68 -10.24 0.02
CA GLU A 147 11.84 -9.39 0.32
C GLU A 147 12.37 -8.68 -0.92
N GLU A 148 12.45 -9.36 -2.07
CA GLU A 148 12.85 -8.74 -3.34
C GLU A 148 11.84 -7.69 -3.83
N LEU A 149 10.54 -7.96 -3.64
CA LEU A 149 9.48 -7.09 -4.16
C LEU A 149 9.23 -5.86 -3.29
N LEU A 150 9.23 -6.02 -1.97
CA LEU A 150 8.88 -4.95 -1.02
C LEU A 150 10.09 -4.26 -0.41
N GLU A 151 11.28 -4.87 -0.50
CA GLU A 151 12.54 -4.39 0.12
C GLU A 151 12.32 -3.90 1.57
N PRO A 152 11.80 -4.74 2.48
CA PRO A 152 11.51 -4.32 3.85
C PRO A 152 12.79 -4.17 4.69
N ASP A 153 12.82 -3.15 5.55
CA ASP A 153 13.87 -2.97 6.55
C ASP A 153 13.40 -3.37 7.96
N HIS A 154 14.33 -3.53 8.89
CA HIS A 154 14.05 -3.92 10.26
C HIS A 154 13.02 -2.96 10.90
N GLY A 155 11.95 -3.53 11.44
CA GLY A 155 10.85 -2.80 12.04
C GLY A 155 9.69 -2.50 11.08
N ASP A 156 9.83 -2.69 9.77
CA ASP A 156 8.75 -2.44 8.82
C ASP A 156 7.57 -3.37 9.01
N LEU A 157 6.39 -2.87 8.65
CA LEU A 157 5.14 -3.62 8.70
C LEU A 157 4.74 -4.06 7.29
N ILE A 158 4.45 -5.34 7.12
CA ILE A 158 3.81 -5.91 5.94
C ILE A 158 2.39 -6.30 6.33
N VAL A 159 1.41 -5.76 5.59
CA VAL A 159 -0.01 -6.05 5.79
C VAL A 159 -0.51 -6.83 4.60
N LEU A 160 -1.09 -8.01 4.84
CA LEU A 160 -1.82 -8.78 3.84
C LEU A 160 -3.32 -8.54 4.00
N GLN A 161 -4.04 -8.41 2.89
CA GLN A 161 -5.50 -8.41 2.89
C GLN A 161 -6.01 -9.29 1.75
N ALA A 162 -6.96 -10.17 2.08
CA ALA A 162 -7.66 -10.97 1.10
C ALA A 162 -8.95 -10.28 0.64
N ARG A 163 -9.34 -10.55 -0.60
CA ARG A 163 -10.63 -10.16 -1.17
C ARG A 163 -11.10 -11.18 -2.20
N LYS A 164 -12.39 -11.11 -2.53
CA LYS A 164 -12.96 -11.89 -3.64
C LYS A 164 -12.30 -11.49 -4.98
N ASN A 165 -12.15 -12.49 -5.85
CA ASN A 165 -11.74 -12.33 -7.24
C ASN A 165 -12.81 -11.58 -8.04
#